data_AF-A0A0B9H244-F1
#
_entry.id   AF-A0A0B9H244-F1
#
_cell.length_a   1.000
_cell.length_b   1.000
_cell.length_c   1.000
_cell.angle_alpha   90.00
_cell.angle_beta   90.00
_cell.angle_gamma   90.00
#
_symmetry.space_group_name_H-M   'P 1'
#
loop_
_entity.id
_entity.type
_entity.pdbx_description
1 polymer ?
#
loop_
_entity_poly.entity_id
_entity_poly.type
_entity_poly.pdbx_seq_one_letter_code
_entity_poly.pdbx_strand_id
1 'polypeptide(L)'
;MKLLPLPLLASTMLMATSTVSLSVQANDMVAQAGNVVVGYWHNWCDGAGYRGGLAPCVDLTEVHPDYNVVNVSFMKVYDLNAGRIPTFQLDPAIGLTESAFIDQIHTLNSQGRSVLLALGGADAHVELKAGDEQAFADEVIRLTDKFGFDGLDIDLEQNAITAADNQTVIPAALRMVKEHYRAQGKNFMITMAPEFPYLTTANGKYLPYIQGLEGDYDFINPQFYNQGGDGVYVEGVGWLSQNDARKEEFIYYISDSLINGTRGYTTITNDKLVFGIPANIDGANNGFVEDPNALYAAFDRLKAQGQPLRGVMTWSVNWDMGTNSAGQPYNEQFIKDYGSYVHNQQPPEPDKSPVFSGIADTRVVRGTAFDPLAGVSATDNNGIDISASIQVTGTVDTDIVGVYSLSYSVSDNAGNSANQPRKVTVYDDNQPVCPNAWDSATAYSTNDEVTHNGTLWQAKWWTQGEEPGTTGTWGVWEEIGPATCQ
;
A
#
# COMPACT_ATOMS: atom_id res chain seq x y z
N MET A 1 -20.91 -66.65 -50.82
CA MET A 1 -22.01 -66.00 -51.57
C MET A 1 -22.16 -64.59 -51.02
N LYS A 2 -22.08 -63.57 -51.89
CA LYS A 2 -21.99 -62.15 -51.52
C LYS A 2 -23.16 -61.72 -50.61
N LEU A 3 -22.85 -61.10 -49.47
CA LEU A 3 -23.79 -60.45 -48.57
C LEU A 3 -24.13 -59.05 -49.10
N LEU A 4 -25.42 -58.77 -49.29
CA LEU A 4 -25.98 -57.45 -49.59
C LEU A 4 -25.94 -56.53 -48.35
N PRO A 5 -25.79 -55.20 -48.51
CA PRO A 5 -25.80 -54.27 -47.40
C PRO A 5 -27.22 -53.85 -46.99
N LEU A 6 -27.42 -53.71 -45.67
CA LEU A 6 -28.61 -53.14 -45.02
C LEU A 6 -28.59 -51.60 -45.11
N PRO A 7 -29.74 -50.91 -45.22
CA PRO A 7 -29.78 -49.46 -45.27
C PRO A 7 -29.71 -48.87 -43.84
N LEU A 8 -28.88 -47.83 -43.68
CA LEU A 8 -28.75 -47.06 -42.44
C LEU A 8 -29.80 -45.94 -42.45
N LEU A 9 -30.73 -45.94 -41.50
CA LEU A 9 -31.63 -44.81 -41.25
C LEU A 9 -30.82 -43.61 -40.75
N ALA A 10 -30.90 -42.49 -41.49
CA ALA A 10 -30.43 -41.20 -41.04
C ALA A 10 -31.43 -40.62 -40.03
N SER A 11 -31.04 -40.55 -38.75
CA SER A 11 -31.76 -39.82 -37.72
C SER A 11 -31.11 -38.44 -37.58
N THR A 12 -31.76 -37.41 -38.12
CA THR A 12 -31.40 -36.00 -37.92
C THR A 12 -31.65 -35.62 -36.47
N MET A 13 -30.57 -35.56 -35.67
CA MET A 13 -30.60 -35.02 -34.32
C MET A 13 -30.27 -33.53 -34.43
N LEU A 14 -31.29 -32.68 -34.28
CA LEU A 14 -31.14 -31.24 -34.13
C LEU A 14 -30.43 -30.98 -32.79
N MET A 15 -29.12 -30.70 -32.81
CA MET A 15 -28.46 -30.13 -31.65
C MET A 15 -28.87 -28.66 -31.54
N ALA A 16 -29.77 -28.36 -30.62
CA ALA A 16 -29.97 -27.01 -30.15
C ALA A 16 -28.68 -26.58 -29.42
N THR A 17 -27.85 -25.79 -30.09
CA THR A 17 -26.77 -25.05 -29.43
C THR A 17 -27.43 -23.96 -28.60
N SER A 18 -27.67 -24.26 -27.33
CA SER A 18 -27.92 -23.23 -26.32
C SER A 18 -26.65 -22.39 -26.21
N THR A 19 -26.63 -21.26 -26.90
CA THR A 19 -25.70 -20.18 -26.64
C THR A 19 -25.95 -19.72 -25.21
N VAL A 20 -25.10 -20.18 -24.29
CA VAL A 20 -24.95 -19.51 -23.01
C VAL A 20 -24.34 -18.15 -23.36
N SER A 21 -25.17 -17.12 -23.41
CA SER A 21 -24.70 -15.76 -23.35
C SER A 21 -24.02 -15.61 -22.00
N LEU A 22 -22.70 -15.74 -21.96
CA LEU A 22 -21.91 -15.20 -20.88
C LEU A 22 -22.15 -13.69 -20.92
N SER A 23 -22.97 -13.20 -20.00
CA SER A 23 -22.90 -11.79 -19.62
C SER A 23 -21.46 -11.56 -19.16
N VAL A 24 -20.65 -10.91 -19.99
CA VAL A 24 -19.38 -10.34 -19.54
C VAL A 24 -19.76 -9.42 -18.39
N GLN A 25 -19.37 -9.77 -17.16
CA GLN A 25 -19.37 -8.83 -16.05
C GLN A 25 -18.30 -7.78 -16.37
N ALA A 26 -18.67 -6.79 -17.17
CA ALA A 26 -17.87 -5.60 -17.40
C ALA A 26 -17.98 -4.74 -16.13
N ASN A 27 -17.18 -5.05 -15.12
CA ASN A 27 -16.83 -4.11 -14.05
C ASN A 27 -15.72 -4.62 -13.11
N ASP A 28 -14.77 -5.42 -13.61
CA ASP A 28 -13.62 -5.82 -12.80
C ASP A 28 -12.58 -4.70 -12.83
N MET A 29 -12.52 -3.97 -11.73
CA MET A 29 -11.51 -2.97 -11.43
C MET A 29 -10.13 -3.63 -11.40
N VAL A 30 -9.21 -3.13 -12.22
CA VAL A 30 -7.87 -3.66 -12.42
C VAL A 30 -6.89 -2.94 -11.51
N ALA A 31 -6.34 -3.65 -10.53
CA ALA A 31 -5.26 -3.15 -9.68
C ALA A 31 -3.91 -3.81 -10.03
N GLN A 32 -2.84 -3.02 -10.04
CA GLN A 32 -1.50 -3.51 -10.38
C GLN A 32 -0.80 -4.16 -9.18
N ALA A 33 -0.51 -5.46 -9.30
CA ALA A 33 0.29 -6.20 -8.31
C ALA A 33 1.80 -6.15 -8.60
N GLY A 34 2.19 -5.94 -9.86
CA GLY A 34 3.59 -5.85 -10.29
C GLY A 34 4.15 -4.45 -10.26
N ASN A 35 5.33 -4.28 -10.87
CA ASN A 35 5.90 -2.97 -11.15
C ASN A 35 5.03 -2.18 -12.10
N VAL A 36 5.16 -0.86 -12.06
CA VAL A 36 4.34 0.05 -12.86
C VAL A 36 5.19 0.97 -13.72
N VAL A 37 4.72 1.17 -14.95
CA VAL A 37 5.13 2.28 -15.81
C VAL A 37 3.89 3.11 -16.02
N VAL A 38 3.81 4.22 -15.29
CA VAL A 38 2.64 5.10 -15.27
C VAL A 38 2.81 6.16 -16.35
N GLY A 39 1.77 6.41 -17.13
CA GLY A 39 1.76 7.49 -18.11
C GLY A 39 0.50 8.34 -18.00
N TYR A 40 0.66 9.66 -17.88
CA TYR A 40 -0.50 10.56 -17.98
C TYR A 40 -0.99 10.67 -19.42
N TRP A 41 -2.30 10.79 -19.59
CA TRP A 41 -2.99 10.95 -20.87
C TRP A 41 -3.78 12.26 -20.88
N HIS A 42 -3.54 13.11 -21.86
CA HIS A 42 -4.13 14.44 -21.97
C HIS A 42 -5.58 14.37 -22.48
N ASN A 43 -6.51 14.87 -21.68
CA ASN A 43 -7.89 15.15 -22.12
C ASN A 43 -7.97 16.50 -22.86
N TRP A 44 -7.03 16.75 -23.78
CA TRP A 44 -6.97 17.90 -24.68
C TRP A 44 -5.99 17.59 -25.82
N CYS A 45 -6.07 18.35 -26.91
CA CYS A 45 -5.19 18.20 -28.08
C CYS A 45 -4.14 19.33 -28.15
N ASP A 46 -3.08 19.08 -28.92
CA ASP A 46 -2.12 20.09 -29.40
C ASP A 46 -1.44 20.91 -28.28
N GLY A 47 -1.04 20.23 -27.21
CA GLY A 47 -0.31 20.85 -26.09
C GLY A 47 1.04 21.41 -26.53
N ALA A 48 1.33 22.67 -26.21
CA ALA A 48 2.59 23.32 -26.55
C ALA A 48 3.70 22.95 -25.55
N GLY A 49 4.86 22.54 -26.07
CA GLY A 49 5.98 22.04 -25.28
C GLY A 49 6.93 23.13 -24.82
N TYR A 50 7.70 22.84 -23.77
CA TYR A 50 8.68 23.76 -23.19
C TYR A 50 9.84 24.13 -24.12
N ARG A 51 10.01 23.43 -25.24
CA ARG A 51 11.01 23.67 -26.30
C ARG A 51 10.35 23.87 -27.67
N GLY A 52 9.04 24.14 -27.69
CA GLY A 52 8.26 24.43 -28.89
C GLY A 52 7.77 23.20 -29.65
N GLY A 53 7.86 22.01 -29.05
CA GLY A 53 7.22 20.81 -29.56
C GLY A 53 5.70 20.80 -29.36
N LEU A 54 5.09 19.70 -29.81
CA LEU A 54 3.64 19.50 -29.79
C LEU A 54 3.29 18.11 -29.25
N ALA A 55 2.39 18.06 -28.27
CA ALA A 55 1.76 16.84 -27.78
C ALA A 55 0.36 16.68 -28.39
N PRO A 56 0.13 15.69 -29.27
CA PRO A 56 -1.20 15.44 -29.81
C PRO A 56 -2.11 14.80 -28.75
N CYS A 57 -3.43 14.89 -28.94
CA CYS A 57 -4.33 13.93 -28.31
C CYS A 57 -4.21 12.58 -29.04
N VAL A 58 -4.32 11.48 -28.30
CA VAL A 58 -4.12 10.11 -28.82
C VAL A 58 -5.23 9.19 -28.33
N ASP A 59 -5.57 8.15 -29.06
CA ASP A 59 -6.51 7.14 -28.57
C ASP A 59 -5.87 6.33 -27.43
N LEU A 60 -6.62 6.01 -26.37
CA LEU A 60 -6.10 5.17 -25.27
C LEU A 60 -5.62 3.81 -25.79
N THR A 61 -6.26 3.27 -26.82
CA THR A 61 -5.87 1.99 -27.44
C THR A 61 -4.58 2.05 -28.24
N GLU A 62 -4.07 3.24 -28.56
CA GLU A 62 -2.76 3.44 -29.21
C GLU A 62 -1.63 3.59 -28.20
N VAL A 63 -1.93 3.85 -26.92
CA VAL A 63 -0.92 3.95 -25.87
C VAL A 63 -0.21 2.61 -25.70
N HIS A 64 1.12 2.64 -25.81
CA HIS A 64 1.99 1.46 -25.74
C HIS A 64 1.62 0.53 -24.55
N PRO A 65 1.51 -0.80 -24.75
CA PRO A 65 1.04 -1.73 -23.72
C PRO A 65 1.88 -1.77 -22.44
N ASP A 66 3.18 -1.44 -22.52
CA ASP A 66 4.05 -1.36 -21.35
C ASP A 66 3.63 -0.23 -20.39
N TYR A 67 2.85 0.77 -20.83
CA TYR A 67 2.14 1.65 -19.89
C TYR A 67 0.97 0.88 -19.27
N ASN A 68 1.24 0.16 -18.18
CA ASN A 68 0.25 -0.66 -17.47
C ASN A 68 -0.62 0.15 -16.51
N VAL A 69 -0.32 1.43 -16.30
CA VAL A 69 -1.19 2.40 -15.63
C VAL A 69 -1.27 3.66 -16.50
N VAL A 70 -2.48 4.07 -16.87
CA VAL A 70 -2.72 5.29 -17.65
C VAL A 70 -3.58 6.26 -16.83
N ASN A 71 -3.05 7.45 -16.54
CA ASN A 71 -3.75 8.45 -15.73
C ASN A 71 -4.42 9.48 -16.64
N VAL A 72 -5.76 9.50 -16.68
CA VAL A 72 -6.54 10.45 -17.48
C VAL A 72 -6.55 11.83 -16.81
N SER A 73 -6.00 12.83 -17.50
CA SER A 73 -5.78 14.19 -17.01
C SER A 73 -6.80 15.17 -17.58
N PHE A 74 -7.71 15.82 -16.83
CA PHE A 74 -7.86 15.78 -15.37
C PHE A 74 -9.33 15.90 -14.94
N MET A 75 -9.62 15.37 -13.75
CA MET A 75 -10.76 15.76 -12.93
C MET A 75 -10.47 17.10 -12.26
N LYS A 76 -11.33 18.10 -12.51
CA LYS A 76 -11.17 19.48 -12.02
C LYS A 76 -12.48 20.23 -11.97
N VAL A 77 -12.47 21.48 -11.51
CA VAL A 77 -13.65 22.35 -11.56
C VAL A 77 -13.69 23.08 -12.91
N TYR A 78 -14.59 22.66 -13.80
CA TYR A 78 -14.72 23.25 -15.16
C TYR A 78 -15.54 24.55 -15.17
N ASP A 79 -16.49 24.72 -14.25
CA ASP A 79 -17.30 25.92 -14.08
C ASP A 79 -17.49 26.21 -12.59
N LEU A 80 -16.91 27.31 -12.11
CA LEU A 80 -17.00 27.74 -10.72
C LEU A 80 -18.46 28.03 -10.27
N ASN A 81 -19.37 28.27 -11.21
CA ASN A 81 -20.80 28.46 -10.91
C ASN A 81 -21.54 27.13 -10.70
N ALA A 82 -20.99 26.01 -11.18
CA ALA A 82 -21.57 24.67 -11.02
C ALA A 82 -21.33 24.09 -9.62
N GLY A 83 -20.44 24.69 -8.83
CA GLY A 83 -20.10 24.26 -7.47
C GLY A 83 -18.61 24.03 -7.30
N ARG A 84 -18.23 23.52 -6.11
CA ARG A 84 -16.83 23.26 -5.74
C ARG A 84 -16.39 21.83 -5.98
N ILE A 85 -17.33 20.90 -6.19
CA ILE A 85 -17.02 19.49 -6.38
C ILE A 85 -16.39 19.34 -7.78
N PRO A 86 -15.12 18.92 -7.89
CA PRO A 86 -14.50 18.70 -9.19
C PRO A 86 -15.18 17.52 -9.90
N THR A 87 -15.15 17.53 -11.23
CA THR A 87 -15.75 16.48 -12.07
C THR A 87 -14.84 16.21 -13.27
N PHE A 88 -15.21 15.27 -14.13
CA PHE A 88 -14.54 14.98 -15.38
C PHE A 88 -15.49 15.14 -16.56
N GLN A 89 -15.04 15.82 -17.61
CA GLN A 89 -15.74 15.97 -18.88
C GLN A 89 -14.74 15.64 -20.00
N LEU A 90 -15.05 14.64 -20.81
CA LEU A 90 -14.23 14.30 -21.98
C LEU A 90 -14.20 15.49 -22.95
N ASP A 91 -13.01 15.93 -23.35
CA ASP A 91 -12.87 17.07 -24.25
C ASP A 91 -13.34 16.67 -25.66
N PRO A 92 -14.36 17.34 -26.21
CA PRO A 92 -14.87 17.04 -27.55
C PRO A 92 -13.83 17.24 -28.65
N ALA A 93 -12.76 18.03 -28.43
CA ALA A 93 -11.69 18.24 -29.40
C ALA A 93 -10.91 16.96 -29.73
N ILE A 94 -10.93 15.97 -28.82
CA ILE A 94 -10.30 14.66 -29.03
C ILE A 94 -11.03 13.87 -30.12
N GLY A 95 -12.29 14.20 -30.41
CA GLY A 95 -13.08 13.52 -31.45
C GLY A 95 -13.66 12.18 -31.00
N LEU A 96 -13.56 11.84 -29.71
CA LEU A 96 -14.17 10.64 -29.12
C LEU A 96 -15.56 10.94 -28.56
N THR A 97 -16.47 9.99 -28.75
CA THR A 97 -17.72 9.95 -27.98
C THR A 97 -17.45 9.36 -26.61
N GLU A 98 -18.25 9.71 -25.60
CA GLU A 98 -18.12 9.11 -24.26
C GLU A 98 -18.18 7.57 -24.31
N SER A 99 -19.09 6.99 -25.12
CA SER A 99 -19.19 5.53 -25.27
C SER A 99 -17.91 4.93 -25.85
N ALA A 100 -17.32 5.57 -26.86
CA ALA A 100 -16.06 5.09 -27.44
C ALA A 100 -14.91 5.18 -26.43
N PHE A 101 -14.86 6.25 -25.63
CA PHE A 101 -13.87 6.40 -24.56
C PHE A 101 -14.02 5.31 -23.49
N ILE A 102 -15.25 5.00 -23.07
CA ILE A 102 -15.55 3.88 -22.15
C ILE A 102 -15.09 2.54 -22.74
N ASP A 103 -15.37 2.29 -24.02
CA ASP A 103 -14.95 1.06 -24.71
C ASP A 103 -13.42 0.94 -24.77
N GLN A 104 -12.70 2.07 -24.94
CA GLN A 104 -11.24 2.08 -24.91
C GLN A 104 -10.69 1.79 -23.50
N ILE A 105 -11.30 2.33 -22.43
CA ILE A 105 -10.92 1.99 -21.04
C ILE A 105 -11.10 0.49 -20.79
N HIS A 106 -12.26 -0.07 -21.15
CA HIS A 106 -12.49 -1.51 -21.02
C HIS A 106 -11.52 -2.36 -21.85
N THR A 107 -11.08 -1.87 -23.01
CA THR A 107 -10.04 -2.52 -23.80
C THR A 107 -8.72 -2.58 -23.03
N LEU A 108 -8.31 -1.49 -22.39
CA LEU A 108 -7.11 -1.46 -21.54
C LEU A 108 -7.26 -2.40 -20.33
N ASN A 109 -8.40 -2.39 -19.65
CA ASN A 109 -8.67 -3.29 -18.53
C ASN A 109 -8.59 -4.77 -18.95
N SER A 110 -9.10 -5.12 -20.13
CA SER A 110 -9.02 -6.49 -20.66
C SER A 110 -7.57 -6.95 -20.92
N GLN A 111 -6.63 -6.01 -21.03
CA GLN A 111 -5.19 -6.26 -21.16
C GLN A 111 -4.48 -6.32 -19.79
N GLY A 112 -5.22 -6.19 -18.68
CA GLY A 112 -4.66 -6.11 -17.34
C GLY A 112 -4.03 -4.74 -17.01
N ARG A 113 -4.38 -3.70 -17.76
CA ARG A 113 -3.88 -2.33 -17.56
C ARG A 113 -4.92 -1.53 -16.78
N SER A 114 -4.44 -0.69 -15.86
CA SER A 114 -5.28 0.20 -15.07
C SER A 114 -5.44 1.55 -15.76
N VAL A 115 -6.63 2.14 -15.70
CA VAL A 115 -6.89 3.52 -16.10
C VAL A 115 -7.37 4.30 -14.88
N LEU A 116 -6.58 5.26 -14.41
CA LEU A 116 -6.92 6.10 -13.27
C LEU A 116 -7.45 7.45 -13.74
N LEU A 117 -8.26 8.10 -12.91
CA LEU A 117 -8.62 9.51 -13.12
C LEU A 117 -7.71 10.40 -12.27
N ALA A 118 -6.97 11.32 -12.88
CA ALA A 118 -6.10 12.24 -12.15
C ALA A 118 -6.87 13.49 -11.70
N LEU A 119 -6.89 13.75 -10.39
CA LEU A 119 -7.48 14.93 -9.76
C LEU A 119 -6.46 16.06 -9.70
N GLY A 120 -6.77 17.18 -10.35
CA GLY A 120 -5.94 18.38 -10.29
C GLY A 120 -5.37 18.79 -11.65
N GLY A 121 -4.04 18.89 -11.71
CA GLY A 121 -3.31 19.57 -12.77
C GLY A 121 -3.28 21.10 -12.61
N ALA A 122 -2.50 21.76 -13.47
CA ALA A 122 -2.42 23.23 -13.51
C ALA A 122 -3.81 23.88 -13.68
N ASP A 123 -4.08 24.93 -12.92
CA ASP A 123 -5.33 25.71 -12.92
C ASP A 123 -6.62 24.90 -12.64
N ALA A 124 -6.54 23.83 -11.83
CA ALA A 124 -7.69 22.97 -11.54
C ALA A 124 -8.78 23.58 -10.63
N HIS A 125 -8.44 24.65 -9.89
CA HIS A 125 -9.34 25.37 -8.96
C HIS A 125 -10.08 24.47 -7.95
N VAL A 126 -9.43 23.40 -7.48
CA VAL A 126 -9.99 22.52 -6.44
C VAL A 126 -9.89 23.22 -5.09
N GLU A 127 -11.03 23.60 -4.51
CA GLU A 127 -11.13 24.28 -3.21
C GLU A 127 -12.29 23.72 -2.38
N LEU A 128 -12.19 22.45 -1.98
CA LEU A 128 -13.20 21.75 -1.19
C LEU A 128 -13.25 22.28 0.26
N LYS A 129 -14.44 22.24 0.86
CA LYS A 129 -14.66 22.67 2.25
C LYS A 129 -15.11 21.52 3.12
N ALA A 130 -14.86 21.60 4.43
CA ALA A 130 -15.37 20.62 5.38
C ALA A 130 -16.90 20.46 5.22
N GLY A 131 -17.36 19.21 5.13
CA GLY A 131 -18.73 18.86 4.76
C GLY A 131 -18.92 18.48 3.28
N ASP A 132 -17.94 18.75 2.41
CA ASP A 132 -17.97 18.36 0.99
C ASP A 132 -17.50 16.89 0.78
N GLU A 133 -17.08 16.16 1.82
CA GLU A 133 -16.46 14.82 1.74
C GLU A 133 -17.36 13.81 1.01
N GLN A 134 -18.62 13.69 1.45
CA GLN A 134 -19.57 12.73 0.88
C GLN A 134 -19.90 13.08 -0.58
N ALA A 135 -20.14 14.36 -0.87
CA ALA A 135 -20.47 14.80 -2.22
C ALA A 135 -19.31 14.57 -3.19
N PHE A 136 -18.07 14.76 -2.73
CA PHE A 136 -16.89 14.46 -3.51
C PHE A 136 -16.71 12.95 -3.69
N ALA A 137 -16.88 12.14 -2.64
CA ALA A 137 -16.83 10.68 -2.75
C ALA A 137 -17.89 10.12 -3.72
N ASP A 138 -19.13 10.63 -3.65
CA ASP A 138 -20.22 10.24 -4.54
C ASP A 138 -19.91 10.56 -6.01
N GLU A 139 -19.27 11.70 -6.27
CA GLU A 139 -18.87 12.08 -7.63
C GLU A 139 -17.72 11.22 -8.15
N VAL A 140 -16.74 10.88 -7.31
CA VAL A 140 -15.68 9.93 -7.68
C VAL A 140 -16.27 8.57 -8.00
N ILE A 141 -17.19 8.03 -7.16
CA ILE A 141 -17.88 6.75 -7.42
C ILE A 141 -18.68 6.84 -8.73
N ARG A 142 -19.43 7.91 -8.95
CA ARG A 142 -20.22 8.11 -10.18
C ARG A 142 -19.35 8.09 -11.43
N LEU A 143 -18.19 8.77 -11.40
CA LEU A 143 -17.26 8.80 -12.53
C LEU A 143 -16.59 7.44 -12.73
N THR A 144 -16.19 6.79 -11.64
CA THR A 144 -15.58 5.45 -11.66
C THR A 144 -16.54 4.44 -12.27
N ASP A 145 -17.79 4.38 -11.81
CA ASP A 145 -18.81 3.47 -12.32
C ASP A 145 -19.27 3.81 -13.75
N LYS A 146 -19.27 5.10 -14.13
CA LYS A 146 -19.66 5.54 -15.48
C LYS A 146 -18.59 5.18 -16.51
N PHE A 147 -17.33 5.47 -16.20
CA PHE A 147 -16.23 5.38 -17.17
C PHE A 147 -15.43 4.07 -17.08
N GLY A 148 -15.54 3.33 -15.98
CA GLY A 148 -14.74 2.15 -15.72
C GLY A 148 -13.33 2.47 -15.22
N PHE A 149 -13.13 3.60 -14.53
CA PHE A 149 -11.83 3.90 -13.93
C PHE A 149 -11.49 2.89 -12.83
N ASP A 150 -10.20 2.63 -12.64
CA ASP A 150 -9.70 1.69 -11.66
C ASP A 150 -9.26 2.33 -10.35
N GLY A 151 -9.23 3.66 -10.31
CA GLY A 151 -8.73 4.43 -9.20
C GLY A 151 -8.62 5.92 -9.49
N LEU A 152 -8.02 6.64 -8.55
CA LEU A 152 -7.78 8.08 -8.65
C LEU A 152 -6.35 8.41 -8.24
N ASP A 153 -5.73 9.28 -9.04
CA ASP A 153 -4.42 9.87 -8.77
C ASP A 153 -4.60 11.29 -8.22
N ILE A 154 -4.00 11.62 -7.10
CA ILE A 154 -4.00 12.98 -6.55
C ILE A 154 -2.83 13.74 -7.18
N ASP A 155 -3.11 14.65 -8.10
CA ASP A 155 -2.13 15.50 -8.80
C ASP A 155 -2.45 16.99 -8.53
N LEU A 156 -2.56 17.33 -7.25
CA LEU A 156 -2.80 18.72 -6.83
C LEU A 156 -1.50 19.51 -6.91
N GLU A 157 -1.55 20.65 -7.59
CA GLU A 157 -0.41 21.53 -7.75
C GLU A 157 -0.56 22.86 -7.02
N GLN A 158 0.58 23.45 -6.66
CA GLN A 158 0.76 24.78 -6.05
C GLN A 158 -0.30 25.16 -4.99
N ASN A 159 -1.27 26.01 -5.35
CA ASN A 159 -2.25 26.55 -4.41
C ASN A 159 -3.31 25.52 -4.01
N ALA A 160 -3.66 24.58 -4.90
CA ALA A 160 -4.69 23.58 -4.64
C ALA A 160 -4.29 22.63 -3.51
N ILE A 161 -2.99 22.39 -3.29
CA ILE A 161 -2.49 21.50 -2.23
C ILE A 161 -2.97 21.96 -0.84
N THR A 162 -3.08 23.26 -0.60
CA THR A 162 -3.46 23.84 0.70
C THR A 162 -4.71 24.70 0.63
N ALA A 163 -5.46 24.65 -0.48
CA ALA A 163 -6.64 25.47 -0.65
C ALA A 163 -7.80 24.95 0.21
N ALA A 164 -8.49 25.89 0.87
CA ALA A 164 -9.62 25.63 1.74
C ALA A 164 -9.35 24.45 2.70
N ASP A 165 -10.16 23.39 2.66
CA ASP A 165 -10.04 22.21 3.52
C ASP A 165 -9.58 20.96 2.74
N ASN A 166 -8.93 21.13 1.57
CA ASN A 166 -8.53 20.01 0.71
C ASN A 166 -7.71 18.93 1.44
N GLN A 167 -6.80 19.34 2.32
CA GLN A 167 -5.90 18.46 3.09
C GLN A 167 -6.63 17.50 4.04
N THR A 168 -7.90 17.76 4.37
CA THR A 168 -8.74 16.88 5.19
C THR A 168 -9.87 16.26 4.39
N VAL A 169 -10.50 17.02 3.49
CA VAL A 169 -11.67 16.56 2.73
C VAL A 169 -11.31 15.48 1.73
N ILE A 170 -10.22 15.66 0.97
CA ILE A 170 -9.82 14.71 -0.08
C ILE A 170 -9.43 13.36 0.52
N PRO A 171 -8.55 13.27 1.55
CA PRO A 171 -8.29 12.00 2.23
C PRO A 171 -9.55 11.34 2.79
N ALA A 172 -10.42 12.09 3.46
CA ALA A 172 -11.64 11.55 4.04
C ALA A 172 -12.59 10.98 2.98
N ALA A 173 -12.80 11.69 1.87
CA ALA A 173 -13.62 11.23 0.76
C ALA A 173 -13.03 9.97 0.09
N LEU A 174 -11.72 9.96 -0.18
CA LEU A 174 -11.08 8.82 -0.84
C LEU A 174 -11.08 7.55 0.04
N ARG A 175 -11.04 7.68 1.37
CA ARG A 175 -11.30 6.54 2.27
C ARG A 175 -12.71 5.97 2.09
N MET A 176 -13.73 6.83 1.99
CA MET A 176 -15.11 6.37 1.72
C MET A 176 -15.19 5.62 0.38
N VAL A 177 -14.53 6.11 -0.66
CA VAL A 177 -14.46 5.46 -1.98
C VAL A 177 -13.73 4.11 -1.89
N LYS A 178 -12.56 4.07 -1.20
CA LYS A 178 -11.79 2.84 -0.98
C LYS A 178 -12.63 1.79 -0.26
N GLU A 179 -13.32 2.16 0.81
CA GLU A 179 -14.20 1.27 1.58
C GLU A 179 -15.40 0.79 0.74
N HIS A 180 -16.00 1.67 -0.06
CA HIS A 180 -17.11 1.34 -0.95
C HIS A 180 -16.75 0.20 -1.93
N TYR A 181 -15.58 0.27 -2.56
CA TYR A 181 -15.12 -0.77 -3.50
C TYR A 181 -14.52 -2.00 -2.78
N ARG A 182 -13.87 -1.81 -1.63
CA ARG A 182 -13.39 -2.92 -0.78
C ARG A 182 -14.55 -3.81 -0.32
N ALA A 183 -15.71 -3.24 0.00
CA ALA A 183 -16.93 -4.00 0.33
C ALA A 183 -17.44 -4.88 -0.81
N GLN A 184 -17.03 -4.60 -2.05
CA GLN A 184 -17.35 -5.38 -3.26
C GLN A 184 -16.24 -6.36 -3.65
N GLY A 185 -15.16 -6.46 -2.86
CA GLY A 185 -13.99 -7.28 -3.18
C GLY A 185 -13.09 -6.68 -4.25
N LYS A 186 -13.21 -5.37 -4.53
CA LYS A 186 -12.40 -4.63 -5.51
C LYS A 186 -11.35 -3.77 -4.80
N ASN A 187 -10.25 -3.48 -5.48
CA ASN A 187 -9.24 -2.54 -4.98
C ASN A 187 -9.22 -1.27 -5.84
N PHE A 188 -9.88 -0.21 -5.35
CA PHE A 188 -9.82 1.12 -5.97
C PHE A 188 -8.44 1.71 -5.73
N MET A 189 -7.65 1.88 -6.79
CA MET A 189 -6.29 2.38 -6.66
C MET A 189 -6.31 3.84 -6.19
N ILE A 190 -5.46 4.17 -5.21
CA ILE A 190 -5.19 5.56 -4.82
C ILE A 190 -3.70 5.80 -5.03
N THR A 191 -3.38 6.76 -5.90
CA THR A 191 -2.00 7.18 -6.17
C THR A 191 -1.86 8.68 -5.98
N MET A 192 -0.62 9.18 -5.96
CA MET A 192 -0.37 10.61 -5.79
C MET A 192 0.86 11.05 -6.57
N ALA A 193 0.84 12.26 -7.12
CA ALA A 193 1.91 12.86 -7.90
C ALA A 193 2.43 14.18 -7.31
N PRO A 194 2.91 14.20 -6.04
CA PRO A 194 3.43 15.41 -5.44
C PRO A 194 4.70 15.91 -6.13
N GLU A 195 4.84 17.21 -6.34
CA GLU A 195 6.14 17.83 -6.58
C GLU A 195 7.08 17.52 -5.39
N PHE A 196 8.26 16.93 -5.65
CA PHE A 196 9.09 16.35 -4.57
C PHE A 196 9.48 17.33 -3.42
N PRO A 197 9.60 18.66 -3.61
CA PRO A 197 9.89 19.58 -2.49
C PRO A 197 8.80 19.60 -1.42
N TYR A 198 7.56 19.21 -1.76
CA TYR A 198 6.46 19.09 -0.80
C TYR A 198 6.49 17.82 0.05
N LEU A 199 7.51 16.97 -0.13
CA LEU A 199 7.75 15.75 0.64
C LEU A 199 8.74 15.94 1.79
N THR A 200 9.11 17.19 2.11
CA THR A 200 10.02 17.48 3.22
C THR A 200 9.31 17.41 4.58
N THR A 201 9.99 16.98 5.63
CA THR A 201 9.40 16.90 6.99
C THR A 201 9.20 18.26 7.65
N ALA A 202 9.99 19.25 7.25
CA ALA A 202 9.92 20.59 7.87
C ALA A 202 8.71 21.40 7.39
N ASN A 203 8.37 21.35 6.10
CA ASN A 203 7.32 22.19 5.50
C ASN A 203 6.52 21.46 4.40
N GLY A 204 6.50 20.12 4.43
CA GLY A 204 5.87 19.31 3.38
C GLY A 204 4.37 19.51 3.34
N LYS A 205 3.89 20.25 2.34
CA LYS A 205 2.46 20.54 2.15
C LYS A 205 1.65 19.29 1.80
N TYR A 206 2.33 18.23 1.35
CA TYR A 206 1.68 17.01 0.90
C TYR A 206 1.51 15.97 2.02
N LEU A 207 2.21 16.14 3.15
CA LEU A 207 2.19 15.15 4.24
C LEU A 207 0.79 14.84 4.80
N PRO A 208 -0.15 15.81 4.92
CA PRO A 208 -1.51 15.50 5.36
C PRO A 208 -2.26 14.51 4.45
N TYR A 209 -1.98 14.50 3.14
CA TYR A 209 -2.58 13.54 2.21
C TYR A 209 -2.01 12.14 2.42
N ILE A 210 -0.68 12.03 2.53
CA ILE A 210 0.03 10.77 2.77
C ILE A 210 -0.44 10.17 4.10
N GLN A 211 -0.38 10.95 5.18
CA GLN A 211 -0.80 10.52 6.52
C GLN A 211 -2.30 10.20 6.57
N GLY A 212 -3.12 11.04 5.92
CA GLY A 212 -4.56 10.86 5.84
C GLY A 212 -4.97 9.62 5.06
N LEU A 213 -4.11 9.08 4.19
CA LEU A 213 -4.38 7.89 3.36
C LEU A 213 -3.45 6.72 3.65
N GLU A 214 -2.70 6.77 4.75
CA GLU A 214 -1.80 5.68 5.14
C GLU A 214 -2.58 4.37 5.28
N GLY A 215 -2.04 3.31 4.69
CA GLY A 215 -2.71 2.01 4.53
C GLY A 215 -3.72 1.90 3.38
N ASP A 216 -4.13 3.00 2.74
CA ASP A 216 -5.11 3.00 1.64
C ASP A 216 -4.53 3.35 0.27
N TYR A 217 -3.41 4.11 0.20
CA TYR A 217 -2.71 4.38 -1.08
C TYR A 217 -1.87 3.19 -1.55
N ASP A 218 -1.84 3.00 -2.87
CA ASP A 218 -1.17 1.89 -3.55
C ASP A 218 0.29 2.22 -3.89
N PHE A 219 0.55 3.45 -4.36
CA PHE A 219 1.89 4.01 -4.54
C PHE A 219 1.84 5.53 -4.70
N ILE A 220 2.99 6.18 -4.57
CA ILE A 220 3.20 7.60 -4.83
C ILE A 220 4.24 7.70 -5.94
N ASN A 221 3.96 8.53 -6.94
CA ASN A 221 4.79 8.82 -8.09
C ASN A 221 5.21 10.30 -8.10
N PRO A 222 6.13 10.75 -7.21
CA PRO A 222 6.49 12.15 -7.11
C PRO A 222 7.06 12.69 -8.42
N GLN A 223 6.77 13.96 -8.69
CA GLN A 223 7.31 14.67 -9.84
C GLN A 223 8.75 15.10 -9.54
N PHE A 224 9.74 14.39 -10.07
CA PHE A 224 11.16 14.78 -10.01
C PHE A 224 11.57 15.68 -11.17
N TYR A 225 10.67 16.59 -11.55
CA TYR A 225 10.81 17.53 -12.65
C TYR A 225 10.20 18.89 -12.33
N ASN A 226 10.52 19.90 -13.15
CA ASN A 226 10.07 21.30 -13.02
C ASN A 226 10.55 22.09 -11.78
N GLN A 227 11.20 21.45 -10.79
CA GLN A 227 11.72 22.11 -9.57
C GLN A 227 13.11 22.73 -9.69
N GLY A 228 13.76 22.62 -10.85
CA GLY A 228 15.00 23.34 -11.14
C GLY A 228 16.17 23.02 -10.20
N GLY A 229 16.47 23.96 -9.32
CA GLY A 229 17.61 23.92 -8.39
C GLY A 229 17.35 23.18 -7.09
N ASP A 230 16.09 22.82 -6.80
CA ASP A 230 15.73 22.03 -5.62
C ASP A 230 16.35 20.64 -5.68
N GLY A 231 16.55 20.01 -4.53
CA GLY A 231 17.28 18.75 -4.45
C GLY A 231 17.51 18.24 -3.04
N VAL A 232 18.60 17.51 -2.87
CA VAL A 232 18.99 16.88 -1.61
C VAL A 232 20.45 17.18 -1.27
N TYR A 233 20.70 17.53 0.00
CA TYR A 233 22.06 17.63 0.52
C TYR A 233 22.51 16.28 1.05
N VAL A 234 23.68 15.81 0.60
CA VAL A 234 24.27 14.55 1.02
C VAL A 234 25.64 14.83 1.63
N GLU A 235 25.84 14.45 2.90
CA GLU A 235 27.12 14.61 3.57
C GLU A 235 28.23 13.88 2.80
N GLY A 236 29.34 14.57 2.56
CA GLY A 236 30.47 14.06 1.76
C GLY A 236 30.32 14.15 0.24
N VAL A 237 29.11 14.37 -0.29
CA VAL A 237 28.85 14.54 -1.74
C VAL A 237 28.47 15.98 -2.09
N GLY A 238 27.78 16.68 -1.19
CA GLY A 238 27.30 18.04 -1.37
C GLY A 238 25.84 18.12 -1.82
N TRP A 239 25.45 19.27 -2.38
CA TRP A 239 24.11 19.49 -2.95
C TRP A 239 23.97 18.75 -4.28
N LEU A 240 22.88 18.01 -4.43
CA LEU A 240 22.46 17.35 -5.67
C LEU A 240 21.11 17.94 -6.05
N SER A 241 21.12 18.92 -6.96
CA SER A 241 19.87 19.45 -7.51
C SER A 241 19.23 18.46 -8.48
N GLN A 242 17.94 18.61 -8.70
CA GLN A 242 17.21 17.85 -9.73
C GLN A 242 17.83 18.00 -11.13
N ASN A 243 18.39 19.18 -11.45
CA ASN A 243 19.13 19.44 -12.71
C ASN A 243 20.63 19.19 -12.65
N ASP A 244 21.13 18.50 -11.63
CA ASP A 244 22.55 18.19 -11.56
C ASP A 244 22.97 17.26 -12.71
N ALA A 245 24.19 17.43 -13.22
CA ALA A 245 24.79 16.52 -14.20
C ALA A 245 25.00 15.12 -13.61
N ARG A 246 25.11 15.02 -12.28
CA ARG A 246 25.17 13.78 -11.48
C ARG A 246 23.78 13.18 -11.32
N LYS A 247 23.13 12.85 -12.44
CA LYS A 247 21.73 12.43 -12.47
C LYS A 247 21.51 11.09 -11.74
N GLU A 248 22.45 10.15 -11.87
CA GLU A 248 22.41 8.87 -11.14
C GLU A 248 22.39 9.13 -9.63
N GLU A 249 23.30 9.98 -9.13
CA GLU A 249 23.39 10.30 -7.71
C GLU A 249 22.15 11.04 -7.23
N PHE A 250 21.60 11.97 -8.01
CA PHE A 250 20.34 12.61 -7.66
C PHE A 250 19.22 11.57 -7.50
N ILE A 251 18.99 10.71 -8.51
CA ILE A 251 17.94 9.68 -8.49
C ILE A 251 18.13 8.74 -7.29
N TYR A 252 19.36 8.25 -7.07
CA TYR A 252 19.67 7.35 -5.96
C TYR A 252 19.42 8.02 -4.61
N TYR A 253 20.02 9.19 -4.36
CA TYR A 253 19.97 9.79 -3.02
C TYR A 253 18.60 10.39 -2.67
N ILE A 254 17.85 10.92 -3.64
CA ILE A 254 16.49 11.40 -3.35
C ILE A 254 15.55 10.23 -3.04
N SER A 255 15.66 9.13 -3.80
CA SER A 255 14.88 7.91 -3.55
C SER A 255 15.26 7.27 -2.23
N ASP A 256 16.56 7.10 -1.95
CA ASP A 256 17.07 6.59 -0.67
C ASP A 256 16.62 7.45 0.52
N SER A 257 16.48 8.77 0.33
CA SER A 257 15.96 9.67 1.35
C SER A 257 14.49 9.43 1.63
N LEU A 258 13.68 9.28 0.58
CA LEU A 258 12.24 9.04 0.69
C LEU A 258 11.94 7.64 1.25
N ILE A 259 12.59 6.60 0.77
CA ILE A 259 12.30 5.23 1.24
C ILE A 259 12.72 4.96 2.69
N ASN A 260 13.62 5.79 3.23
CA ASN A 260 14.12 5.64 4.60
C ASN A 260 13.72 6.80 5.54
N GLY A 261 13.01 7.82 5.05
CA GLY A 261 12.65 9.01 5.85
C GLY A 261 13.87 9.78 6.36
N THR A 262 14.90 9.93 5.52
CA THR A 262 16.17 10.58 5.88
C THR A 262 16.39 11.90 5.13
N ARG A 263 17.46 12.63 5.48
CA ARG A 263 17.88 13.88 4.81
C ARG A 263 16.80 14.96 4.71
N GLY A 264 15.86 14.96 5.67
CA GLY A 264 14.77 15.94 5.75
C GLY A 264 13.54 15.61 4.91
N TYR A 265 13.45 14.39 4.35
CA TYR A 265 12.29 13.90 3.60
C TYR A 265 11.43 12.97 4.44
N THR A 266 10.14 12.93 4.12
CA THR A 266 9.19 11.96 4.69
C THR A 266 9.47 10.56 4.18
N THR A 267 8.85 9.57 4.82
CA THR A 267 8.95 8.17 4.41
C THR A 267 7.88 7.84 3.37
N ILE A 268 8.30 7.28 2.23
CA ILE A 268 7.44 6.58 1.28
C ILE A 268 8.14 5.26 0.98
N THR A 269 7.58 4.14 1.42
CA THR A 269 8.23 2.83 1.31
C THR A 269 8.57 2.49 -0.15
N ASN A 270 9.65 1.75 -0.35
CA ASN A 270 10.18 1.46 -1.69
C ASN A 270 9.18 0.70 -2.59
N ASP A 271 8.35 -0.16 -1.99
CA ASP A 271 7.25 -0.87 -2.67
C ASP A 271 6.09 0.02 -3.11
N LYS A 272 6.06 1.25 -2.60
CA LYS A 272 5.09 2.29 -2.92
C LYS A 272 5.73 3.53 -3.55
N LEU A 273 7.04 3.54 -3.81
CA LEU A 273 7.71 4.67 -4.48
C LEU A 273 7.92 4.38 -5.96
N VAL A 274 7.32 5.23 -6.80
CA VAL A 274 7.45 5.25 -8.27
C VAL A 274 8.16 6.53 -8.67
N PHE A 275 9.14 6.48 -9.57
CA PHE A 275 9.96 7.65 -9.90
C PHE A 275 9.40 8.43 -11.11
N GLY A 276 8.85 9.64 -10.89
CA GLY A 276 8.26 10.47 -11.94
C GLY A 276 9.26 11.32 -12.74
N ILE A 277 9.25 11.18 -14.07
CA ILE A 277 10.23 11.77 -15.00
C ILE A 277 9.52 12.29 -16.26
N PRO A 278 9.94 13.43 -16.85
CA PRO A 278 9.38 13.89 -18.12
C PRO A 278 9.68 12.90 -19.25
N ALA A 279 8.74 12.68 -20.16
CA ALA A 279 8.95 11.80 -21.31
C ALA A 279 10.08 12.30 -22.22
N ASN A 280 10.23 13.63 -22.29
CA ASN A 280 11.26 14.32 -23.05
C ASN A 280 11.37 15.79 -22.58
N ILE A 281 12.27 16.54 -23.22
CA ILE A 281 12.54 17.95 -22.92
C ILE A 281 11.39 18.91 -23.24
N ASP A 282 10.40 18.49 -24.04
CA ASP A 282 9.21 19.30 -24.30
C ASP A 282 8.12 19.08 -23.25
N GLY A 283 8.10 17.91 -22.59
CA GLY A 283 7.12 17.57 -21.54
C GLY A 283 7.30 18.33 -20.23
N ALA A 284 8.52 18.73 -19.89
CA ALA A 284 8.81 19.54 -18.71
C ALA A 284 9.94 20.54 -18.98
N ASN A 285 9.97 21.64 -18.23
CA ASN A 285 11.02 22.64 -18.35
C ASN A 285 12.40 22.07 -17.98
N ASN A 286 12.43 21.17 -17.02
CA ASN A 286 13.63 20.54 -16.48
C ASN A 286 13.33 19.19 -15.82
N GLY A 287 14.35 18.37 -15.58
CA GLY A 287 14.20 17.04 -14.95
C GLY A 287 14.32 15.84 -15.88
N PHE A 288 14.30 16.05 -17.20
CA PHE A 288 14.55 15.00 -18.18
C PHE A 288 15.87 14.26 -17.91
N VAL A 289 15.86 12.93 -18.09
CA VAL A 289 17.03 12.07 -17.92
C VAL A 289 17.63 11.82 -19.30
N GLU A 290 18.71 12.54 -19.62
CA GLU A 290 19.34 12.48 -20.96
C GLU A 290 19.98 11.12 -21.28
N ASP A 291 20.56 10.46 -20.26
CA ASP A 291 21.14 9.12 -20.38
C ASP A 291 20.34 8.15 -19.49
N PRO A 292 19.54 7.23 -20.08
CA PRO A 292 18.78 6.23 -19.33
C PRO A 292 19.62 5.38 -18.38
N ASN A 293 20.93 5.21 -18.64
CA ASN A 293 21.81 4.45 -17.75
C ASN A 293 21.91 5.05 -16.35
N ALA A 294 21.73 6.37 -16.20
CA ALA A 294 21.69 7.02 -14.89
C ALA A 294 20.53 6.50 -14.03
N LEU A 295 19.37 6.23 -14.64
CA LEU A 295 18.24 5.64 -13.94
C LEU A 295 18.50 4.17 -13.61
N TYR A 296 18.98 3.39 -14.59
CA TYR A 296 19.24 1.97 -14.39
C TYR A 296 20.25 1.75 -13.25
N ALA A 297 21.36 2.49 -13.25
CA ALA A 297 22.38 2.38 -12.21
C ALA A 297 21.84 2.77 -10.83
N ALA A 298 21.02 3.83 -10.73
CA ALA A 298 20.41 4.24 -9.48
C ALA A 298 19.42 3.18 -8.95
N PHE A 299 18.55 2.64 -9.82
CA PHE A 299 17.58 1.59 -9.47
C PHE A 299 18.28 0.29 -9.06
N ASP A 300 19.35 -0.10 -9.78
CA ASP A 300 20.14 -1.28 -9.45
C ASP A 300 20.87 -1.11 -8.11
N ARG A 301 21.32 0.11 -7.76
CA ARG A 301 21.89 0.41 -6.43
C ARG A 301 20.86 0.29 -5.31
N LEU A 302 19.66 0.84 -5.50
CA LEU A 302 18.56 0.71 -4.54
C LEU A 302 18.13 -0.76 -4.36
N LYS A 303 18.10 -1.53 -5.45
CA LYS A 303 17.90 -2.97 -5.40
C LYS A 303 19.02 -3.70 -4.67
N ALA A 304 20.28 -3.32 -4.89
CA ALA A 304 21.44 -3.95 -4.26
C ALA A 304 21.47 -3.75 -2.73
N GLN A 305 20.87 -2.67 -2.22
CA GLN A 305 20.64 -2.47 -0.78
C GLN A 305 19.33 -3.08 -0.26
N GLY A 306 18.63 -3.89 -1.08
CA GLY A 306 17.41 -4.58 -0.68
C GLY A 306 16.12 -3.76 -0.80
N GLN A 307 16.17 -2.56 -1.37
CA GLN A 307 15.03 -1.64 -1.46
C GLN A 307 14.72 -1.23 -2.92
N PRO A 308 14.38 -2.18 -3.81
CA PRO A 308 14.00 -1.83 -5.19
C PRO A 308 12.78 -0.90 -5.20
N LEU A 309 12.72 0.03 -6.16
CA LEU A 309 11.56 0.89 -6.34
C LEU A 309 10.45 0.18 -7.14
N ARG A 310 9.23 0.69 -7.02
CA ARG A 310 8.02 0.12 -7.63
C ARG A 310 7.89 0.38 -9.12
N GLY A 311 8.64 1.35 -9.67
CA GLY A 311 8.66 1.61 -11.10
C GLY A 311 8.91 3.08 -11.44
N VAL A 312 8.40 3.51 -12.61
CA VAL A 312 8.53 4.88 -13.10
C VAL A 312 7.18 5.46 -13.50
N MET A 313 7.10 6.78 -13.49
CA MET A 313 5.96 7.54 -14.00
C MET A 313 6.46 8.54 -15.04
N THR A 314 5.65 8.86 -16.03
CA THR A 314 5.94 9.95 -16.94
C THR A 314 4.80 10.92 -17.20
N TRP A 315 5.18 12.19 -17.22
CA TRP A 315 4.48 13.22 -17.97
C TRP A 315 5.10 13.33 -19.36
N SER A 316 4.48 12.78 -20.41
CA SER A 316 3.20 12.05 -20.48
C SER A 316 3.21 11.13 -21.70
N VAL A 317 2.22 10.25 -21.87
CA VAL A 317 2.14 9.38 -23.07
C VAL A 317 1.99 10.22 -24.35
N ASN A 318 1.26 11.33 -24.27
CA ASN A 318 1.10 12.28 -25.37
C ASN A 318 2.42 12.95 -25.74
N TRP A 319 3.27 13.27 -24.76
CA TRP A 319 4.61 13.79 -25.03
C TRP A 319 5.53 12.72 -25.62
N ASP A 320 5.46 11.48 -25.15
CA ASP A 320 6.23 10.36 -25.69
C ASP A 320 5.86 10.05 -27.16
N MET A 321 4.59 10.25 -27.51
CA MET A 321 4.05 10.15 -28.88
C MET A 321 4.10 11.48 -29.67
N GLY A 322 4.63 12.54 -29.06
CA GLY A 322 4.62 13.89 -29.62
C GLY A 322 5.72 14.17 -30.64
N THR A 323 5.87 15.44 -31.00
CA THR A 323 6.94 15.93 -31.89
C THR A 323 7.70 17.08 -31.27
N ASN A 324 9.00 17.22 -31.61
CA ASN A 324 9.79 18.39 -31.25
C ASN A 324 9.44 19.61 -32.13
N SER A 325 10.08 20.77 -31.87
CA SER A 325 9.86 22.02 -32.63
C SER A 325 10.23 21.96 -34.12
N ALA A 326 10.98 20.93 -34.56
CA ALA A 326 11.26 20.68 -35.97
C ALA A 326 10.25 19.71 -36.62
N GLY A 327 9.21 19.30 -35.89
CA GLY A 327 8.21 18.32 -36.34
C GLY A 327 8.71 16.88 -36.38
N GLN A 328 9.83 16.57 -35.73
CA GLN A 328 10.34 15.21 -35.64
C GLN A 328 9.66 14.47 -34.47
N PRO A 329 9.16 13.25 -34.69
CA PRO A 329 8.50 12.50 -33.63
C PRO A 329 9.49 12.09 -32.53
N TYR A 330 9.06 12.19 -31.27
CA TYR A 330 9.75 11.57 -30.14
C TYR A 330 9.71 10.05 -30.21
N ASN A 331 8.69 9.50 -30.88
CA ASN A 331 8.63 8.10 -31.29
C ASN A 331 8.79 7.16 -30.09
N GLU A 332 8.04 7.40 -29.01
CA GLU A 332 7.93 6.48 -27.87
C GLU A 332 9.29 6.20 -27.20
N GLN A 333 10.18 7.19 -27.15
CA GLN A 333 11.53 7.00 -26.63
C GLN A 333 11.52 6.68 -25.14
N PHE A 334 10.66 7.31 -24.34
CA PHE A 334 10.56 7.05 -22.90
C PHE A 334 10.20 5.58 -22.63
N ILE A 335 9.12 5.09 -23.26
CA ILE A 335 8.69 3.71 -23.01
C ILE A 335 9.69 2.68 -23.56
N LYS A 336 10.40 3.01 -24.65
CA LYS A 336 11.50 2.18 -25.16
C LYS A 336 12.66 2.09 -24.18
N ASP A 337 13.00 3.19 -23.52
CA ASP A 337 14.08 3.24 -22.54
C ASP A 337 13.68 2.52 -21.24
N TYR A 338 12.49 2.76 -20.70
CA TYR A 338 12.16 2.33 -19.34
C TYR A 338 11.19 1.15 -19.23
N GLY A 339 10.33 0.93 -20.23
CA GLY A 339 9.25 -0.06 -20.18
C GLY A 339 9.75 -1.47 -19.86
N SER A 340 10.56 -2.01 -20.76
CA SER A 340 11.15 -3.34 -20.58
C SER A 340 12.08 -3.44 -19.37
N TYR A 341 12.81 -2.38 -19.02
CA TYR A 341 13.67 -2.39 -17.83
C TYR A 341 12.84 -2.60 -16.57
N VAL A 342 11.78 -1.81 -16.37
CA VAL A 342 10.94 -1.84 -15.17
C VAL A 342 10.15 -3.16 -15.05
N HIS A 343 9.55 -3.63 -16.15
CA HIS A 343 8.73 -4.85 -16.13
C HIS A 343 9.55 -6.13 -15.94
N ASN A 344 10.84 -6.12 -16.27
CA ASN A 344 11.73 -7.25 -16.05
C ASN A 344 12.34 -7.28 -14.63
N GLN A 345 12.12 -6.24 -13.81
CA GLN A 345 12.52 -6.27 -12.41
C GLN A 345 11.53 -7.09 -11.58
N GLN A 346 12.03 -7.75 -10.53
CA GLN A 346 11.16 -8.33 -9.51
C GLN A 346 10.40 -7.19 -8.82
N PRO A 347 9.06 -7.28 -8.67
CA PRO A 347 8.32 -6.30 -7.89
C PRO A 347 8.86 -6.22 -6.47
N PRO A 348 8.93 -5.02 -5.87
CA PRO A 348 9.20 -4.90 -4.45
C PRO A 348 8.18 -5.74 -3.67
N GLU A 349 8.65 -6.47 -2.67
CA GLU A 349 7.75 -7.12 -1.73
C GLU A 349 6.97 -6.02 -0.98
N PRO A 350 5.64 -6.16 -0.82
CA PRO A 350 4.87 -5.22 -0.02
C PRO A 350 5.51 -5.07 1.36
N ASP A 351 5.49 -3.85 1.88
CA ASP A 351 5.93 -3.59 3.23
C ASP A 351 5.15 -4.45 4.24
N LYS A 352 5.84 -5.03 5.23
CA LYS A 352 5.27 -6.02 6.17
C LYS A 352 5.44 -5.51 7.58
N SER A 353 4.48 -5.86 8.45
CA SER A 353 4.55 -5.60 9.89
C SER A 353 5.92 -6.00 10.47
N PRO A 354 6.45 -5.21 11.43
CA PRO A 354 7.68 -5.53 12.11
C PRO A 354 7.68 -6.92 12.76
N VAL A 355 8.87 -7.47 12.97
CA VAL A 355 9.04 -8.79 13.58
C VAL A 355 9.78 -8.65 14.91
N PHE A 356 9.18 -9.21 15.96
CA PHE A 356 9.83 -9.32 17.27
C PHE A 356 10.78 -10.52 17.33
N SER A 357 11.83 -10.38 18.13
CA SER A 357 12.71 -11.46 18.56
C SER A 357 12.89 -11.42 20.08
N GLY A 358 13.13 -12.58 20.70
CA GLY A 358 13.38 -12.70 22.14
C GLY A 358 12.15 -12.61 23.06
N ILE A 359 10.94 -12.47 22.50
CA ILE A 359 9.70 -12.54 23.29
C ILE A 359 9.27 -14.01 23.42
N ALA A 360 9.48 -14.56 24.61
CA ALA A 360 8.98 -15.86 25.02
C ALA A 360 8.45 -15.79 26.45
N ASP A 361 7.47 -16.66 26.73
CA ASP A 361 6.97 -16.87 28.09
C ASP A 361 8.14 -17.22 29.02
N THR A 362 8.13 -16.63 30.21
CA THR A 362 9.24 -16.75 31.15
C THR A 362 8.76 -16.95 32.58
N ARG A 363 9.68 -17.45 33.41
CA ARG A 363 9.47 -17.64 34.84
C ARG A 363 10.48 -16.80 35.60
N VAL A 364 10.03 -16.12 36.64
CA VAL A 364 10.84 -15.22 37.47
C VAL A 364 10.73 -15.66 38.93
N VAL A 365 11.86 -15.78 39.62
CA VAL A 365 11.86 -16.09 41.05
C VAL A 365 11.37 -14.87 41.81
N ARG A 366 10.53 -15.08 42.83
CA ARG A 366 10.00 -14.02 43.67
C ARG A 366 11.12 -13.14 44.24
N GLY A 367 10.90 -11.83 44.23
CA GLY A 367 11.82 -10.82 44.75
C GLY A 367 13.06 -10.62 43.89
N THR A 368 13.20 -11.30 42.75
CA THR A 368 14.28 -11.04 41.79
C THR A 368 13.91 -9.92 40.82
N ALA A 369 14.94 -9.24 40.30
CA ALA A 369 14.76 -8.21 39.29
C ALA A 369 14.29 -8.84 37.97
N PHE A 370 13.30 -8.21 37.34
CA PHE A 370 12.81 -8.58 36.02
C PHE A 370 12.81 -7.35 35.12
N ASP A 371 13.52 -7.44 34.00
CA ASP A 371 13.53 -6.43 32.95
C ASP A 371 12.66 -6.94 31.79
N PRO A 372 11.52 -6.28 31.48
CA PRO A 372 10.65 -6.69 30.39
C PRO A 372 11.32 -6.58 29.02
N LEU A 373 12.35 -5.74 28.83
CA LEU A 373 13.03 -5.56 27.55
C LEU A 373 14.30 -6.41 27.41
N ALA A 374 14.71 -7.14 28.45
CA ALA A 374 15.91 -7.95 28.40
C ALA A 374 15.84 -9.02 27.30
N GLY A 375 16.73 -8.89 26.31
CA GLY A 375 16.84 -9.80 25.16
C GLY A 375 15.74 -9.65 24.12
N VAL A 376 14.82 -8.69 24.28
CA VAL A 376 13.76 -8.39 23.32
C VAL A 376 14.29 -7.40 22.29
N SER A 377 14.09 -7.71 21.01
CA SER A 377 14.38 -6.80 19.91
C SER A 377 13.26 -6.83 18.88
N ALA A 378 13.25 -5.82 18.01
CA ALA A 378 12.36 -5.76 16.86
C ALA A 378 13.14 -5.26 15.65
N THR A 379 12.93 -5.90 14.51
CA THR A 379 13.42 -5.42 13.22
C THR A 379 12.23 -5.09 12.35
N ASP A 380 12.34 -4.00 11.60
CA ASP A 380 11.44 -3.82 10.46
C ASP A 380 11.75 -4.87 9.38
N ASN A 381 10.93 -4.88 8.33
CA ASN A 381 11.07 -5.77 7.19
C ASN A 381 12.29 -5.46 6.29
N ASN A 382 12.86 -4.26 6.38
CA ASN A 382 14.09 -3.86 5.70
C ASN A 382 15.35 -4.28 6.50
N GLY A 383 15.17 -4.92 7.65
CA GLY A 383 16.25 -5.35 8.54
C GLY A 383 16.83 -4.22 9.40
N ILE A 384 16.16 -3.07 9.45
CA ILE A 384 16.50 -1.96 10.35
C ILE A 384 16.07 -2.33 11.76
N ASP A 385 16.97 -2.13 12.72
CA ASP A 385 16.68 -2.32 14.13
C ASP A 385 15.79 -1.18 14.65
N ILE A 386 14.57 -1.53 15.05
CA ILE A 386 13.58 -0.60 15.62
C ILE A 386 13.30 -0.92 17.10
N SER A 387 14.21 -1.63 17.78
CA SER A 387 14.04 -2.06 19.16
C SER A 387 13.79 -0.89 20.14
N ALA A 388 14.31 0.30 19.82
CA ALA A 388 14.08 1.50 20.61
C ALA A 388 12.63 2.00 20.61
N SER A 389 11.82 1.57 19.63
CA SER A 389 10.42 1.96 19.47
C SER A 389 9.44 0.98 20.13
N ILE A 390 9.95 -0.11 20.72
CA ILE A 390 9.10 -1.10 21.40
C ILE A 390 8.45 -0.45 22.61
N GLN A 391 7.12 -0.52 22.65
CA GLN A 391 6.32 -0.16 23.81
C GLN A 391 5.84 -1.42 24.51
N VAL A 392 5.90 -1.41 25.85
CA VAL A 392 5.43 -2.50 26.69
C VAL A 392 4.31 -1.98 27.57
N THR A 393 3.17 -2.67 27.54
CA THR A 393 2.04 -2.42 28.44
C THR A 393 1.82 -3.63 29.36
N GLY A 394 1.22 -3.38 30.52
CA GLY A 394 1.17 -4.34 31.62
C GLY A 394 2.34 -4.16 32.61
N THR A 395 2.21 -4.75 33.78
CA THR A 395 3.25 -4.71 34.83
C THR A 395 3.43 -6.10 35.43
N VAL A 396 4.64 -6.37 35.91
CA VAL A 396 4.96 -7.58 36.67
C VAL A 396 5.40 -7.13 38.06
N ASP A 397 4.70 -7.61 39.09
CA ASP A 397 5.12 -7.43 40.48
C ASP A 397 5.84 -8.72 40.91
N THR A 398 7.17 -8.67 41.00
CA THR A 398 7.96 -9.86 41.33
C THR A 398 7.89 -10.25 42.80
N ASP A 399 7.29 -9.44 43.68
CA ASP A 399 7.10 -9.78 45.08
C ASP A 399 5.85 -10.63 45.32
N ILE A 400 4.98 -10.75 44.31
CA ILE A 400 3.72 -11.47 44.37
C ILE A 400 3.78 -12.66 43.40
N VAL A 401 3.64 -13.87 43.93
CA VAL A 401 3.53 -15.08 43.11
C VAL A 401 2.26 -15.01 42.27
N GLY A 402 2.37 -15.32 40.98
CA GLY A 402 1.25 -15.21 40.08
C GLY A 402 1.66 -15.23 38.61
N VAL A 403 0.64 -15.18 37.75
CA VAL A 403 0.81 -15.06 36.30
C VAL A 403 0.47 -13.63 35.90
N TYR A 404 1.42 -12.98 35.24
CA TYR A 404 1.31 -11.63 34.71
C TYR A 404 1.32 -11.69 33.18
N SER A 405 0.60 -10.77 32.56
CA SER A 405 0.59 -10.61 31.10
C SER A 405 1.18 -9.26 30.75
N LEU A 406 2.16 -9.27 29.84
CA LEU A 406 2.66 -8.08 29.16
C LEU A 406 2.20 -8.09 27.71
N SER A 407 2.03 -6.92 27.11
CA SER A 407 1.79 -6.78 25.68
C SER A 407 2.84 -5.85 25.09
N TYR A 408 3.58 -6.36 24.12
CA TYR A 408 4.60 -5.63 23.37
C TYR A 408 3.98 -5.14 22.08
N SER A 409 4.21 -3.87 21.76
CA SER A 409 3.77 -3.25 20.51
C SER A 409 4.93 -2.48 19.90
N VAL A 410 5.11 -2.58 18.59
CA VAL A 410 6.10 -1.78 17.87
C VAL A 410 5.48 -1.37 16.53
N SER A 411 5.79 -0.14 16.12
CA SER A 411 5.48 0.36 14.78
C SER A 411 6.76 0.74 14.07
N ASP A 412 6.84 0.47 12.77
CA ASP A 412 7.89 1.00 11.92
C ASP A 412 7.57 2.43 11.45
N ASN A 413 8.50 3.01 10.70
CA ASN A 413 8.35 4.35 10.14
C ASN A 413 7.35 4.42 8.97
N ALA A 414 6.89 3.27 8.47
CA ALA A 414 5.87 3.16 7.44
C ALA A 414 4.45 3.00 8.03
N GLY A 415 4.35 2.92 9.36
CA GLY A 415 3.07 2.82 10.06
C GLY A 415 2.55 1.38 10.21
N ASN A 416 3.28 0.36 9.74
CA ASN A 416 2.91 -1.01 10.06
C ASN A 416 3.22 -1.26 11.54
N SER A 417 2.36 -2.05 12.17
CA SER A 417 2.47 -2.37 13.59
C SER A 417 2.40 -3.87 13.83
N ALA A 418 3.09 -4.29 14.88
CA ALA A 418 3.07 -5.66 15.39
C ALA A 418 2.77 -5.64 16.89
N ASN A 419 1.99 -6.62 17.34
CA ASN A 419 1.64 -6.80 18.74
C ASN A 419 1.93 -8.25 19.15
N GLN A 420 2.61 -8.45 20.28
CA GLN A 420 2.90 -9.78 20.82
C GLN A 420 2.71 -9.82 22.35
N PRO A 421 1.85 -10.71 22.88
CA PRO A 421 1.74 -10.91 24.32
C PRO A 421 2.91 -11.74 24.87
N ARG A 422 3.22 -11.57 26.15
CA ARG A 422 4.17 -12.38 26.91
C ARG A 422 3.60 -12.74 28.27
N LYS A 423 3.60 -14.03 28.62
CA LYS A 423 3.25 -14.50 29.96
C LYS A 423 4.49 -14.56 30.85
N VAL A 424 4.40 -13.95 32.03
CA VAL A 424 5.46 -13.97 33.05
C VAL A 424 4.92 -14.64 34.30
N THR A 425 5.51 -15.77 34.71
CA THR A 425 5.09 -16.49 35.91
C THR A 425 6.08 -16.23 37.05
N VAL A 426 5.64 -15.51 38.07
CA VAL A 426 6.41 -15.29 39.31
C VAL A 426 6.18 -16.49 40.24
N TYR A 427 7.26 -17.11 40.71
CA TYR A 427 7.22 -18.33 41.52
C TYR A 427 8.23 -18.28 42.67
N ASP A 428 8.04 -19.09 43.71
CA ASP A 428 8.95 -19.16 44.85
C ASP A 428 9.98 -20.30 44.62
N ASP A 429 11.29 -20.00 44.66
CA ASP A 429 12.34 -21.01 44.48
C ASP A 429 12.61 -21.86 45.74
N ASN A 430 12.08 -21.42 46.88
CA ASN A 430 12.27 -22.03 48.20
C ASN A 430 11.08 -22.87 48.67
N GLN A 431 10.08 -23.11 47.83
CA GLN A 431 9.00 -24.02 48.18
C GLN A 431 9.41 -25.48 47.88
N PRO A 432 9.25 -26.41 48.83
CA PRO A 432 9.52 -27.83 48.58
C PRO A 432 8.62 -28.34 47.44
N VAL A 433 9.09 -29.34 46.68
CA VAL A 433 8.24 -30.00 45.67
C VAL A 433 7.08 -30.69 46.37
N CYS A 434 5.84 -30.44 45.93
CA CYS A 434 4.69 -31.10 46.52
C CYS A 434 4.74 -32.62 46.29
N PRO A 435 4.80 -33.44 47.35
CA PRO A 435 4.82 -34.89 47.19
C PRO A 435 3.47 -35.44 46.71
N ASN A 436 2.41 -34.64 46.76
CA ASN A 436 1.03 -34.98 46.44
C ASN A 436 0.46 -34.11 45.30
N ALA A 437 1.27 -33.78 44.28
CA ALA A 437 0.75 -33.12 43.08
C ALA A 437 -0.39 -33.94 42.44
N TRP A 438 -1.45 -33.26 42.03
CA TRP A 438 -2.58 -33.91 41.35
C TRP A 438 -2.13 -34.50 40.00
N ASP A 439 -2.61 -35.71 39.72
CA ASP A 439 -2.38 -36.45 38.48
C ASP A 439 -3.73 -36.96 37.96
N SER A 440 -4.08 -36.56 36.75
CA SER A 440 -5.30 -36.99 36.05
C SER A 440 -5.49 -38.51 35.97
N ALA A 441 -4.41 -39.29 36.01
CA ALA A 441 -4.45 -40.75 35.92
C ALA A 441 -4.59 -41.43 37.28
N THR A 442 -4.44 -40.71 38.39
CA THR A 442 -4.53 -41.28 39.74
C THR A 442 -5.96 -41.24 40.25
N ALA A 443 -6.42 -42.33 40.87
CA ALA A 443 -7.70 -42.38 41.55
C ALA A 443 -7.54 -41.92 43.00
N TYR A 444 -8.35 -40.93 43.40
CA TYR A 444 -8.37 -40.34 44.72
C TYR A 444 -9.65 -40.74 45.45
N SER A 445 -9.56 -41.07 46.72
CA SER A 445 -10.68 -41.42 47.59
C SER A 445 -11.08 -40.25 48.48
N THR A 446 -12.20 -40.36 49.20
CA THR A 446 -12.63 -39.35 50.16
C THR A 446 -11.51 -38.99 51.15
N ASN A 447 -11.30 -37.70 51.35
CA ASN A 447 -10.28 -37.05 52.16
C ASN A 447 -8.85 -37.09 51.64
N ASP A 448 -8.58 -37.68 50.46
CA ASP A 448 -7.27 -37.56 49.84
C ASP A 448 -6.98 -36.10 49.49
N GLU A 449 -5.77 -35.65 49.79
CA GLU A 449 -5.32 -34.29 49.56
C GLU A 449 -4.31 -34.22 48.42
N VAL A 450 -4.52 -33.28 47.50
CA VAL A 450 -3.62 -33.03 46.36
C VAL A 450 -3.32 -31.55 46.24
N THR A 451 -2.17 -31.24 45.65
CA THR A 451 -1.82 -29.86 45.30
C THR A 451 -1.99 -29.64 43.81
N HIS A 452 -2.67 -28.56 43.44
CA HIS A 452 -2.88 -28.17 42.05
C HIS A 452 -2.99 -26.65 41.94
N ASN A 453 -2.26 -26.05 40.99
CA ASN A 453 -2.23 -24.60 40.75
C ASN A 453 -1.95 -23.74 42.01
N GLY A 454 -1.08 -24.22 42.92
CA GLY A 454 -0.72 -23.49 44.14
C GLY A 454 -1.72 -23.60 45.30
N THR A 455 -2.73 -24.46 45.17
CA THR A 455 -3.78 -24.68 46.17
C THR A 455 -3.80 -26.14 46.63
N LEU A 456 -4.04 -26.37 47.92
CA LEU A 456 -4.32 -27.68 48.50
C LEU A 456 -5.81 -27.98 48.40
N TRP A 457 -6.13 -29.11 47.78
CA TRP A 457 -7.48 -29.57 47.53
C TRP A 457 -7.72 -30.89 48.23
N GLN A 458 -8.94 -31.11 48.73
CA GLN A 458 -9.37 -32.36 49.33
C GLN A 458 -10.52 -32.99 48.54
N ALA A 459 -10.41 -34.28 48.23
CA ALA A 459 -11.47 -35.02 47.57
C ALA A 459 -12.63 -35.30 48.52
N LYS A 460 -13.86 -34.90 48.15
CA LYS A 460 -15.08 -35.15 48.94
C LYS A 460 -15.60 -36.57 48.75
N TRP A 461 -15.35 -37.16 47.59
CA TRP A 461 -15.65 -38.56 47.24
C TRP A 461 -14.67 -39.06 46.20
N TRP A 462 -14.80 -40.34 45.83
CA TRP A 462 -13.93 -40.97 44.84
C TRP A 462 -13.92 -40.20 43.51
N THR A 463 -12.74 -39.92 42.95
CA THR A 463 -12.57 -39.26 41.65
C THR A 463 -11.30 -39.70 40.94
N GLN A 464 -11.31 -39.61 39.61
CA GLN A 464 -10.16 -39.78 38.73
C GLN A 464 -10.36 -38.89 37.51
N GLY A 465 -9.32 -38.15 37.11
CA GLY A 465 -9.33 -37.29 35.90
C GLY A 465 -10.07 -35.95 36.02
N GLU A 466 -10.82 -35.70 37.10
CA GLU A 466 -11.46 -34.39 37.32
C GLU A 466 -10.46 -33.40 37.93
N GLU A 467 -10.18 -32.31 37.24
CA GLU A 467 -9.14 -31.34 37.63
C GLU A 467 -9.60 -30.44 38.80
N PRO A 468 -8.83 -30.32 39.89
CA PRO A 468 -9.14 -29.41 40.99
C PRO A 468 -9.32 -27.95 40.52
N GLY A 469 -10.32 -27.25 41.06
CA GLY A 469 -10.68 -25.89 40.66
C GLY A 469 -11.61 -25.78 39.44
N THR A 470 -11.91 -26.87 38.74
CA THR A 470 -12.77 -26.84 37.53
C THR A 470 -14.20 -27.36 37.77
N THR A 471 -14.46 -28.00 38.92
CA THR A 471 -15.72 -28.72 39.18
C THR A 471 -16.80 -27.90 39.92
N GLY A 472 -16.54 -26.60 40.15
CA GLY A 472 -17.47 -25.66 40.80
C GLY A 472 -17.66 -25.89 42.30
N THR A 473 -18.46 -25.02 42.96
CA THR A 473 -18.61 -24.97 44.44
C THR A 473 -19.15 -26.26 45.06
N TRP A 474 -19.88 -27.07 44.29
CA TRP A 474 -20.43 -28.36 44.75
C TRP A 474 -19.72 -29.56 44.13
N GLY A 475 -18.57 -29.32 43.47
CA GLY A 475 -17.75 -30.33 42.82
C GLY A 475 -17.04 -31.27 43.79
N VAL A 476 -16.24 -32.18 43.23
CA VAL A 476 -15.56 -33.24 43.98
C VAL A 476 -14.37 -32.74 44.79
N TRP A 477 -13.80 -31.60 44.45
CA TRP A 477 -12.66 -31.00 45.14
C TRP A 477 -13.09 -29.85 46.04
N GLU A 478 -12.72 -29.92 47.31
CA GLU A 478 -12.85 -28.83 48.28
C GLU A 478 -11.53 -28.09 48.40
N GLU A 479 -11.56 -26.76 48.32
CA GLU A 479 -10.39 -25.92 48.54
C GLU A 479 -10.09 -25.81 50.04
N ILE A 480 -8.94 -26.34 50.46
CA ILE A 480 -8.50 -26.31 51.87
C ILE A 480 -7.71 -25.04 52.17
N GLY A 481 -6.94 -24.55 51.20
CA GLY A 481 -6.16 -23.33 51.31
C GLY A 481 -4.94 -23.33 50.39
N PRO A 482 -4.05 -22.34 50.51
CA PRO A 482 -2.84 -22.28 49.70
C PRO A 482 -1.93 -23.48 49.99
N ALA A 483 -1.35 -24.07 48.95
CA ALA A 483 -0.31 -25.09 49.09
C ALA A 483 0.94 -24.46 49.72
N THR A 484 1.64 -25.22 50.56
CA THR A 484 2.91 -24.80 51.20
C THR A 484 4.14 -25.26 50.41
N CYS A 485 3.91 -25.80 49.21
CA CYS A 485 4.86 -26.44 48.32
C CYS A 485 4.50 -26.07 46.86
N GLN A 486 5.45 -26.18 45.92
CA GLN A 486 5.26 -25.83 44.51
C GLN A 486 5.62 -26.94 43.53
#